data_AF-A0A967X567-F1
#
_entry.id   AF-A0A967X567-F1
#
_cell.length_a   1.000
_cell.length_b   1.000
_cell.length_c   1.000
_cell.angle_alpha   90.00
_cell.angle_beta   90.00
_cell.angle_gamma   90.00
#
_symmetry.space_group_name_H-M   'P 1'
#
loop_
_entity.id
_entity.type
_entity.pdbx_description
1 polymer ?
#
loop_
_entity_poly.entity_id
_entity_poly.type
_entity_poly.pdbx_seq_one_letter_code
_entity_poly.pdbx_strand_id
1 'polypeptide(L)'
;LIGGCVLLALVVRRLLGEALLARLQNPFDAASVVLLLIFAVAIMDGVADLFLRDPWHVLQFVLAAFAANIALQLVGAAATAAMGRRPALTVGFASGNRNMGLLLAVLPADSLPDALLFFALAQLPIYVLPAVLGPAYRRWQAGRESPDG
;
A
#
# COMPACT_ATOMS: atom_id res chain seq x y z
N LEU A 1 2.54 5.33 17.87
CA LEU A 1 3.63 4.95 16.95
C LEU A 1 3.89 6.01 15.87
N ILE A 2 2.94 6.25 14.95
CA ILE A 2 3.13 7.13 13.77
C ILE A 2 3.51 8.58 14.14
N GLY A 3 2.81 9.19 15.11
CA GLY A 3 3.10 10.57 15.54
C GLY A 3 4.53 10.75 16.08
N GLY A 4 5.08 9.76 16.78
CA GLY A 4 6.45 9.79 17.30
C GLY A 4 7.49 9.71 16.17
N CYS A 5 7.28 8.83 15.18
CA CYS A 5 8.14 8.73 14.01
C CYS A 5 8.14 10.04 13.20
N VAL A 6 6.98 10.67 13.01
CA VAL A 6 6.85 11.96 12.30
C VAL A 6 7.59 13.07 13.06
N LEU A 7 7.40 13.17 14.38
CA LEU A 7 8.11 14.16 15.19
C LEU A 7 9.62 13.98 15.12
N LEU A 8 10.11 12.74 15.24
CA LEU A 8 11.54 12.45 15.11
C LEU A 8 12.05 12.82 13.71
N ALA A 9 11.33 12.46 12.65
CA ALA A 9 11.70 12.80 11.28
C ALA A 9 11.78 14.33 11.07
N LEU A 10 10.85 15.10 11.65
CA LEU A 10 10.87 16.56 11.60
C LEU A 10 12.07 17.15 12.36
N VAL A 11 12.41 16.61 13.53
CA VAL A 11 13.57 17.03 14.32
C VAL A 11 14.86 16.73 13.56
N VAL A 12 15.03 15.51 13.05
CA VAL A 12 16.20 15.10 12.24
C VAL A 12 16.33 15.99 11.02
N ARG A 13 15.23 16.26 10.30
CA ARG A 13 15.22 17.13 9.12
C ARG A 13 15.62 18.57 9.44
N ARG A 14 15.24 19.09 10.62
CA ARG A 14 15.69 20.41 11.09
C ARG A 14 17.15 20.44 11.51
N LEU A 15 17.69 19.34 12.02
CA LEU A 15 19.08 19.27 12.50
C LEU A 15 20.09 19.02 11.38
N LEU A 16 19.78 18.16 10.41
CA LEU A 16 20.72 17.75 9.36
C LEU A 16 20.67 18.66 8.11
N GLY A 17 19.58 19.40 7.91
CA GLY A 17 19.40 20.26 6.74
C GLY A 17 19.13 19.50 5.43
N GLU A 18 18.51 20.18 4.46
CA GLU A 18 18.04 19.58 3.20
C GLU A 18 19.17 18.99 2.35
N ALA A 19 20.37 19.61 2.36
CA ALA A 19 21.50 19.18 1.53
C ALA A 19 22.11 17.85 1.97
N LEU A 20 22.20 17.58 3.28
CA LEU A 20 22.67 16.30 3.80
C LEU A 20 21.58 15.23 3.64
N LEU A 21 20.31 15.60 3.84
CA LEU A 21 19.19 14.70 3.65
C LEU A 21 19.12 14.22 2.20
N ALA A 22 19.33 15.09 1.21
CA ALA A 22 19.39 14.74 -0.21
C ALA A 22 20.50 13.71 -0.51
N ARG A 23 21.66 13.83 0.14
CA ARG A 23 22.76 12.84 0.00
C ARG A 23 22.41 11.49 0.61
N LEU A 24 21.58 11.48 1.66
CA LEU A 24 21.13 10.27 2.34
C LEU A 24 19.87 9.65 1.72
N GLN A 25 19.21 10.30 0.74
CA GLN A 25 17.99 9.78 0.12
C GLN A 25 18.18 8.38 -0.48
N ASN A 26 19.22 8.17 -1.29
CA ASN A 26 19.50 6.87 -1.91
C ASN A 26 19.68 5.73 -0.88
N PRO A 27 20.55 5.85 0.13
CA PRO A 27 20.71 4.77 1.12
C PRO A 27 19.43 4.54 1.95
N PHE A 28 18.65 5.59 2.26
CA PHE A 28 17.35 5.41 2.93
C PHE A 28 16.32 4.70 2.06
N ASP A 29 16.28 4.99 0.76
CA ASP A 29 15.38 4.32 -0.17
C ASP A 29 15.74 2.83 -0.30
N ALA A 30 17.03 2.53 -0.49
CA ALA A 30 17.52 1.16 -0.53
C ALA A 30 17.21 0.39 0.77
N ALA A 31 17.46 1.01 1.94
CA ALA A 31 17.12 0.40 3.23
C ALA A 31 15.61 0.15 3.37
N SER A 32 14.77 1.08 2.89
CA SER A 32 13.32 0.94 2.93
C SER A 32 12.84 -0.21 2.06
N VAL A 33 13.41 -0.38 0.86
CA VAL A 33 13.12 -1.50 -0.03
C VAL A 33 13.52 -2.83 0.61
N VAL A 34 14.70 -2.91 1.23
CA VAL A 34 15.16 -4.12 1.92
C VAL A 34 14.23 -4.48 3.09
N LEU A 35 13.86 -3.49 3.92
CA LEU A 35 12.91 -3.70 5.01
C LEU A 35 11.54 -4.18 4.50
N LEU A 36 11.05 -3.57 3.41
CA LEU A 36 9.80 -3.98 2.79
C LEU A 36 9.86 -5.41 2.27
N LEU A 37 10.98 -5.81 1.66
CA LEU A 37 11.22 -7.17 1.18
C LEU A 37 11.20 -8.18 2.33
N ILE A 38 11.93 -7.90 3.42
CA ILE A 38 11.95 -8.76 4.61
C ILE A 38 10.54 -8.89 5.19
N PHE A 39 9.81 -7.77 5.30
CA PHE A 39 8.43 -7.77 5.78
C PHE A 39 7.50 -8.62 4.88
N ALA A 40 7.59 -8.46 3.56
CA ALA A 40 6.79 -9.21 2.60
C ALA A 40 7.07 -10.72 2.64
N VAL A 41 8.33 -11.11 2.85
CA VAL A 41 8.68 -12.54 3.03
C VAL A 41 8.12 -13.06 4.35
N ALA A 42 8.30 -12.31 5.45
CA ALA A 42 7.86 -12.74 6.77
C ALA A 42 6.34 -12.92 6.85
N ILE A 43 5.57 -12.04 6.23
CA ILE A 43 4.11 -12.11 6.26
C ILE A 43 3.53 -13.16 5.30
N MET A 44 4.27 -13.56 4.27
CA MET A 44 3.87 -14.63 3.35
C MET A 44 4.26 -16.03 3.84
N ASP A 45 4.96 -16.12 4.97
CA ASP A 45 5.32 -17.40 5.55
C ASP A 45 4.08 -18.25 5.83
N GLY A 46 4.16 -19.55 5.50
CA GLY A 46 3.04 -20.48 5.61
C GLY A 46 1.91 -20.33 4.56
N VAL A 47 1.81 -19.20 3.83
CA VAL A 47 0.74 -19.00 2.82
C VAL A 47 0.88 -19.99 1.66
N ALA A 48 2.10 -20.26 1.20
CA ALA A 48 2.34 -21.20 0.12
C ALA A 48 1.98 -22.65 0.51
N ASP A 49 2.34 -23.05 1.73
CA ASP A 49 2.02 -24.37 2.27
C ASP A 49 0.50 -24.54 2.48
N LEU A 50 -0.18 -23.49 2.97
CA LEU A 50 -1.63 -23.45 3.07
C LEU A 50 -2.31 -23.52 1.70
N PHE A 51 -1.78 -22.82 0.69
CA PHE A 51 -2.30 -22.87 -0.67
C PHE A 51 -2.22 -24.27 -1.29
N LEU A 52 -1.15 -25.01 -0.99
CA LEU A 52 -1.00 -26.39 -1.46
C LEU A 52 -1.96 -27.36 -0.75
N ARG A 53 -2.31 -27.08 0.51
CA ARG A 53 -3.24 -27.90 1.29
C ARG A 53 -4.71 -27.60 1.01
N ASP A 54 -5.06 -26.32 0.98
CA ASP A 54 -6.43 -25.83 0.76
C ASP A 54 -6.42 -24.58 -0.15
N PRO A 55 -6.30 -24.80 -1.48
CA PRO A 55 -6.25 -23.70 -2.43
C PRO A 55 -7.57 -22.92 -2.49
N TRP A 56 -8.70 -23.56 -2.15
CA TRP A 56 -10.01 -22.92 -2.19
C TRP A 56 -10.15 -21.89 -1.08
N HIS A 57 -9.73 -22.24 0.14
CA HIS A 57 -9.71 -21.31 1.26
C HIS A 57 -8.85 -20.07 0.95
N VAL A 58 -7.62 -20.27 0.45
CA VAL A 58 -6.75 -19.16 0.05
C VAL A 58 -7.39 -18.30 -1.04
N LEU A 59 -8.03 -18.92 -2.05
CA LEU A 59 -8.70 -18.18 -3.12
C LEU A 59 -9.84 -17.30 -2.60
N GLN A 60 -10.64 -17.78 -1.65
CA GLN A 60 -11.70 -16.99 -1.01
C GLN A 60 -11.13 -15.75 -0.33
N PHE A 61 -10.00 -15.89 0.39
CA PHE A 61 -9.33 -14.75 1.02
C PHE A 61 -8.72 -13.78 0.01
N VAL A 62 -8.13 -14.27 -1.09
CA VAL A 62 -7.68 -13.42 -2.19
C VAL A 62 -8.83 -12.61 -2.75
N LEU A 63 -9.96 -13.25 -3.08
CA LEU A 63 -11.13 -12.56 -3.62
C LEU A 63 -11.69 -11.54 -2.62
N ALA A 64 -11.78 -11.89 -1.35
CA ALA A 64 -12.21 -11.00 -0.28
C ALA A 64 -11.27 -9.79 -0.15
N ALA A 65 -9.96 -10.00 -0.24
CA ALA A 65 -8.96 -8.94 -0.15
C ALA A 65 -9.06 -7.95 -1.33
N PHE A 66 -9.24 -8.45 -2.55
CA PHE A 66 -9.48 -7.61 -3.72
C PHE A 66 -10.81 -6.84 -3.60
N ALA A 67 -11.87 -7.51 -3.19
CA ALA A 67 -13.19 -6.89 -3.00
C ALA A 67 -13.15 -5.78 -1.94
N ALA A 68 -12.53 -6.05 -0.79
CA ALA A 68 -12.37 -5.07 0.28
C ALA A 68 -11.53 -3.86 -0.17
N ASN A 69 -10.42 -4.11 -0.89
CA ASN A 69 -9.57 -3.05 -1.42
C ASN A 69 -10.35 -2.14 -2.39
N ILE A 70 -11.05 -2.73 -3.37
CA ILE A 70 -11.86 -1.99 -4.34
C ILE A 70 -12.99 -1.22 -3.64
N ALA A 71 -13.71 -1.87 -2.71
CA ALA A 71 -14.78 -1.23 -1.96
C ALA A 71 -14.28 0.01 -1.19
N LEU A 72 -13.13 -0.10 -0.53
CA LEU A 72 -12.50 1.03 0.16
C LEU A 72 -12.08 2.15 -0.81
N GLN A 73 -11.59 1.81 -2.00
CA GLN A 73 -11.26 2.83 -3.01
C GLN A 73 -12.51 3.55 -3.51
N LEU A 74 -13.59 2.81 -3.80
CA LEU A 74 -14.85 3.37 -4.26
C LEU A 74 -15.50 4.25 -3.18
N VAL A 75 -15.54 3.78 -1.93
CA VAL A 75 -16.09 4.55 -0.80
C VAL A 75 -15.27 5.81 -0.58
N GLY A 76 -13.93 5.72 -0.58
CA GLY A 76 -13.06 6.89 -0.43
C GLY A 76 -13.24 7.92 -1.55
N ALA A 77 -13.37 7.46 -2.79
CA ALA A 77 -13.61 8.32 -3.95
C ALA A 77 -15.01 8.95 -3.92
N ALA A 78 -16.04 8.18 -3.55
CA ALA A 78 -17.41 8.66 -3.45
C ALA A 78 -17.57 9.70 -2.32
N ALA A 79 -16.98 9.43 -1.16
CA ALA A 79 -17.01 10.34 -0.01
C ALA A 79 -16.35 11.70 -0.30
N THR A 80 -15.40 11.74 -1.25
CA THR A 80 -14.67 12.95 -1.63
C THR A 80 -15.00 13.44 -3.04
N ALA A 81 -16.06 12.91 -3.66
CA ALA A 81 -16.47 13.25 -5.02
C ALA A 81 -16.78 14.74 -5.18
N ALA A 82 -17.32 15.38 -4.13
CA ALA A 82 -17.64 16.81 -4.10
C ALA A 82 -16.39 17.72 -4.15
N MET A 83 -15.21 17.21 -3.84
CA MET A 83 -13.94 17.96 -3.86
C MET A 83 -13.30 18.01 -5.26
N GLY A 84 -13.94 17.41 -6.26
CA GLY A 84 -13.44 17.34 -7.63
C GLY A 84 -12.69 16.04 -7.94
N ARG A 85 -12.49 15.77 -9.24
CA ARG A 85 -12.06 14.45 -9.74
C ARG A 85 -10.66 14.03 -9.28
N ARG A 86 -9.71 14.97 -9.20
CA ARG A 86 -8.32 14.64 -8.81
C ARG A 86 -8.20 14.32 -7.31
N PRO A 87 -8.71 15.15 -6.37
CA PRO A 87 -8.74 14.79 -4.96
C PRO A 87 -9.51 13.49 -4.67
N ALA A 88 -10.65 13.29 -5.33
CA ALA A 88 -11.47 12.10 -5.14
C ALA A 88 -10.73 10.80 -5.49
N LEU A 89 -10.03 10.79 -6.63
CA LEU A 89 -9.22 9.64 -7.04
C LEU A 89 -8.03 9.41 -6.10
N THR A 90 -7.36 10.47 -5.64
CA THR A 90 -6.25 10.34 -4.67
C THR A 90 -6.71 9.76 -3.35
N VAL A 91 -7.81 10.27 -2.79
CA VAL A 91 -8.35 9.78 -1.51
C VAL A 91 -8.90 8.38 -1.65
N GLY A 92 -9.60 8.06 -2.74
CA GLY A 92 -10.02 6.70 -3.04
C GLY A 92 -8.83 5.74 -3.07
N PHE A 93 -7.83 6.04 -3.89
CA PHE A 93 -6.63 5.21 -4.01
C PHE A 93 -5.92 5.00 -2.66
N ALA A 94 -5.71 6.07 -1.88
CA ALA A 94 -5.08 5.99 -0.55
C ALA A 94 -5.93 5.20 0.46
N SER A 95 -7.26 5.27 0.35
CA SER A 95 -8.20 4.60 1.25
C SER A 95 -8.19 3.08 1.10
N GLY A 96 -7.97 2.57 -0.13
CA GLY A 96 -7.78 1.14 -0.40
C GLY A 96 -6.36 0.64 -0.14
N ASN A 97 -5.35 1.47 -0.37
CA ASN A 97 -3.93 1.11 -0.23
C ASN A 97 -3.36 1.55 1.13
N ARG A 98 -4.01 1.16 2.23
CA ARG A 98 -3.50 1.45 3.57
C ARG A 98 -2.27 0.60 3.86
N ASN A 99 -1.39 1.11 4.73
CA ASN A 99 -0.27 0.34 5.23
C ASN A 99 -0.76 -0.75 6.20
N MET A 100 -0.93 -1.96 5.66
CA MET A 100 -1.36 -3.15 6.39
C MET A 100 -0.36 -3.59 7.47
N GLY A 101 0.92 -3.26 7.34
CA GLY A 101 1.93 -3.52 8.38
C GLY A 101 1.72 -2.72 9.66
N LEU A 102 1.15 -1.51 9.57
CA LEU A 102 0.77 -0.75 10.76
C LEU A 102 -0.40 -1.41 11.51
N LEU A 103 -1.31 -2.07 10.80
CA LEU A 103 -2.42 -2.80 11.42
C LEU A 103 -1.91 -4.06 12.13
N LEU A 104 -0.97 -4.79 11.51
CA LEU A 104 -0.30 -5.94 12.13
C LEU A 104 0.40 -5.54 13.44
N ALA A 105 1.09 -4.40 13.46
CA ALA A 105 1.81 -3.92 14.65
C ALA A 105 0.91 -3.58 15.85
N VAL A 106 -0.41 -3.40 15.64
CA VAL A 106 -1.38 -3.11 16.69
C VAL A 106 -2.27 -4.32 17.00
N LEU A 107 -2.24 -5.34 16.14
CA LEU A 107 -3.02 -6.56 16.33
C LEU A 107 -2.44 -7.36 17.51
N PRO A 108 -3.27 -7.91 18.41
CA PRO A 108 -2.80 -8.79 19.46
C PRO A 108 -2.03 -9.98 18.88
N ALA A 109 -1.00 -10.45 19.59
CA ALA A 109 -0.22 -11.61 19.16
C ALA A 109 -1.08 -12.88 19.00
N ASP A 110 -2.19 -12.97 19.74
CA ASP A 110 -3.17 -14.07 19.67
C ASP A 110 -4.23 -13.89 18.56
N SER A 111 -3.94 -13.06 17.56
CA SER A 111 -4.86 -12.86 16.45
C SER A 111 -5.08 -14.14 15.65
N LEU A 112 -6.32 -14.32 15.17
CA LEU A 112 -6.72 -15.53 14.45
C LEU A 112 -5.84 -15.71 13.19
N PRO A 113 -5.41 -16.95 12.87
CA PRO A 113 -4.60 -17.25 11.67
C PRO A 113 -5.17 -16.67 10.38
N ASP A 114 -6.49 -16.64 10.26
CA ASP A 114 -7.23 -16.08 9.12
C ASP A 114 -7.03 -14.57 8.95
N ALA A 115 -6.87 -13.83 10.05
CA ALA A 115 -6.57 -12.40 9.98
C ALA A 115 -5.19 -12.18 9.38
N LEU A 116 -4.19 -12.96 9.82
CA LEU A 116 -2.83 -12.92 9.28
C LEU A 116 -2.80 -13.33 7.80
N LEU A 117 -3.57 -14.36 7.43
CA LEU A 117 -3.73 -14.78 6.04
C LEU A 117 -4.35 -13.66 5.19
N PHE A 118 -5.41 -13.01 5.67
CA PHE A 118 -5.99 -11.85 5.00
C PHE A 118 -4.97 -10.71 4.87
N PHE A 119 -4.18 -10.43 5.92
CA PHE A 119 -3.13 -9.41 5.89
C PHE A 119 -2.04 -9.70 4.85
N ALA A 120 -1.63 -10.96 4.74
CA ALA A 120 -0.70 -11.42 3.72
C ALA A 120 -1.30 -11.20 2.32
N LEU A 121 -2.46 -11.78 2.07
CA LEU A 121 -3.08 -11.78 0.74
C LEU A 121 -3.57 -10.39 0.30
N ALA A 122 -3.88 -9.50 1.24
CA ALA A 122 -4.21 -8.09 0.96
C ALA A 122 -3.06 -7.29 0.35
N GLN A 123 -1.82 -7.80 0.40
CA GLN A 123 -0.70 -7.18 -0.30
C GLN A 123 -0.76 -7.38 -1.81
N LEU A 124 -1.38 -8.48 -2.27
CA LEU A 124 -1.54 -8.74 -3.71
C LEU A 124 -2.26 -7.59 -4.43
N PRO A 125 -3.48 -7.16 -4.03
CA PRO A 125 -4.11 -6.03 -4.69
C PRO A 125 -3.31 -4.74 -4.55
N ILE A 126 -2.63 -4.52 -3.42
CA ILE A 126 -1.82 -3.31 -3.19
C ILE A 126 -0.66 -3.21 -4.19
N TYR A 127 -0.02 -4.32 -4.56
CA TYR A 127 1.08 -4.30 -5.53
C TYR A 127 0.60 -4.48 -6.98
N VAL A 128 -0.44 -5.27 -7.21
CA VAL A 128 -0.91 -5.64 -8.55
C VAL A 128 -1.78 -4.53 -9.17
N LEU A 129 -2.76 -3.98 -8.45
CA LEU A 129 -3.67 -2.98 -9.04
C LEU A 129 -2.93 -1.74 -9.55
N PRO A 130 -2.00 -1.12 -8.79
CA PRO A 130 -1.28 0.06 -9.27
C PRO A 130 -0.36 -0.27 -10.45
N ALA A 131 0.28 -1.44 -10.46
CA ALA A 131 1.13 -1.88 -11.57
C ALA A 131 0.33 -2.10 -12.86
N VAL A 132 -0.90 -2.62 -12.76
CA VAL A 132 -1.80 -2.84 -13.90
C VAL A 132 -2.49 -1.55 -14.36
N LEU A 133 -2.90 -0.68 -13.42
CA LEU A 133 -3.59 0.58 -13.73
C LEU A 133 -2.61 1.70 -14.14
N GLY A 134 -1.35 1.63 -13.72
CA GLY A 134 -0.32 2.62 -14.03
C GLY A 134 -0.12 2.87 -15.54
N PRO A 135 0.03 1.83 -16.38
CA PRO A 135 0.12 1.99 -17.84
C PRO A 135 -1.12 2.64 -18.46
N ALA A 136 -2.32 2.29 -18.00
CA ALA A 136 -3.57 2.86 -18.49
C ALA A 136 -3.69 4.35 -18.12
N TYR A 137 -3.33 4.71 -16.89
CA TYR A 137 -3.31 6.10 -16.42
C TYR A 137 -2.27 6.95 -17.15
N ARG A 138 -1.12 6.36 -17.51
CA ARG A 138 -0.05 7.03 -18.28
C ARG A 138 -0.48 7.31 -19.72
N ARG A 139 -1.15 6.35 -20.37
CA ARG A 139 -1.73 6.53 -21.72
C ARG A 139 -2.82 7.60 -21.74
N TRP A 140 -3.64 7.65 -20.69
CA TRP A 140 -4.71 8.64 -20.59
C TRP A 140 -4.21 10.07 -20.35
N GLN A 141 -3.06 10.23 -19.68
CA GLN A 141 -2.39 11.53 -19.56
C GLN A 141 -1.69 11.94 -20.86
N ALA A 142 -0.98 11.01 -21.52
CA ALA A 142 -0.32 11.26 -22.80
C ALA A 142 -1.31 11.70 -23.90
N GLY A 143 -2.54 11.16 -23.88
CA GLY A 143 -3.61 11.56 -24.82
C GLY A 143 -4.21 12.96 -24.57
N ARG A 144 -3.86 13.63 -23.47
CA ARG A 144 -4.29 15.01 -23.17
C ARG A 144 -3.20 16.05 -23.43
N GLU A 145 -1.99 15.60 -23.77
CA GLU A 145 -0.86 16.45 -24.14
C GLU A 145 -0.69 16.59 -25.65
N SER A 146 -1.62 16.10 -26.48
CA SER A 146 -1.68 16.47 -27.90
C SER A 146 -2.07 17.95 -27.98
N PRO A 147 -1.13 18.87 -28.28
CA PRO A 147 -1.43 20.28 -28.40
C PRO A 147 -2.16 20.49 -29.73
N ASP A 148 -3.14 21.38 -29.70
CA ASP A 148 -3.62 22.07 -30.89
C ASP A 148 -2.41 22.51 -31.73
N GLY A 149 -2.32 21.98 -32.95
CA GLY A 149 -1.46 22.46 -34.03
C GLY A 149 -2.31 23.19 -35.05
#